data_AF-A0A522DUX9-F1
#
_entry.id   AF-A0A522DUX9-F1
#
_cell.length_a   1.000
_cell.length_b   1.000
_cell.length_c   1.000
_cell.angle_alpha   90.00
_cell.angle_beta   90.00
_cell.angle_gamma   90.00
#
_symmetry.space_group_name_H-M   'P 1'
#
loop_
_entity.id
_entity.type
_entity.pdbx_description
1 polymer ?
#
loop_
_entity_poly.entity_id
_entity_poly.type
_entity_poly.pdbx_seq_one_letter_code
_entity_poly.pdbx_strand_id
1 'polypeptide(L)'
;MATKLPSTGGLPEGSAPRCDTSGLILVHRIFRWLYSELPVLIREVARGDVARAEVVGVYAKLYFYALHLHHETEDNLLWDRLTERDTACSIHVDQMLAQHADVAARLKHIEPQLAPWVATADEKLGEALAVDIDDLYRILVAHLGQEEDQIMPVAAAVMSQREWNELETHTRATLTAHRKEFPRDVLSLQLGFLLASVPENERDEWVRANVPLPVRVLYLLLMKRRYERSMEELYPNRPVPAMNWAE
;
A
#
# COMPACT_ATOMS: atom_id res chain seq x y z
N MET A 1 4.12 5.28 19.52
CA MET A 1 2.72 5.05 19.95
C MET A 1 1.92 6.25 19.51
N ALA A 2 1.19 6.12 18.40
CA ALA A 2 0.22 7.13 17.99
C ALA A 2 -0.99 7.07 18.94
N THR A 3 -1.48 8.23 19.36
CA THR A 3 -2.67 8.33 20.22
C THR A 3 -3.90 8.09 19.35
N LYS A 4 -4.63 6.99 19.60
CA LYS A 4 -5.91 6.68 18.95
C LYS A 4 -6.86 7.88 19.14
N LEU A 5 -7.34 8.47 18.05
CA LEU A 5 -8.32 9.54 18.10
C LEU A 5 -9.65 8.96 18.59
N PRO A 6 -10.42 9.67 19.44
CA PRO A 6 -11.71 9.18 19.89
C PRO A 6 -12.67 9.02 18.70
N SER A 7 -13.25 7.84 18.55
CA SER A 7 -14.36 7.62 17.61
C SER A 7 -15.56 8.43 18.09
N THR A 8 -16.04 9.37 17.27
CA THR A 8 -17.37 9.94 17.44
C THR A 8 -18.34 9.06 16.66
N GLY A 9 -19.10 8.21 17.34
CA GLY A 9 -20.05 7.29 16.71
C GLY A 9 -21.11 7.96 15.82
N GLY A 10 -21.37 9.27 16.01
CA GLY A 10 -22.20 10.08 15.12
C GLY A 10 -21.46 10.60 13.89
N LEU A 11 -22.18 10.70 12.76
CA LEU A 11 -21.67 11.40 11.57
C LEU A 11 -21.35 12.87 11.91
N PRO A 12 -20.41 13.49 11.19
CA PRO A 12 -20.15 14.91 11.30
C PRO A 12 -21.39 15.74 10.98
N GLU A 13 -21.60 16.84 11.70
CA GLU A 13 -22.72 17.74 11.45
C GLU A 13 -22.77 18.18 9.97
N GLY A 14 -23.94 18.06 9.34
CA GLY A 14 -24.16 18.38 7.93
C GLY A 14 -23.71 17.31 6.92
N SER A 15 -23.26 16.13 7.37
CA SER A 15 -22.87 15.02 6.48
C SER A 15 -23.97 13.96 6.36
N ALA A 16 -24.05 13.31 5.19
CA ALA A 16 -24.92 12.16 4.94
C ALA A 16 -24.09 10.87 4.84
N PRO A 17 -24.65 9.71 5.23
CA PRO A 17 -23.99 8.41 5.04
C PRO A 17 -23.97 8.08 3.54
N ARG A 18 -22.77 8.16 2.96
CA ARG A 18 -22.36 7.66 1.64
C ARG A 18 -20.92 8.13 1.41
N CYS A 19 -19.98 7.22 1.20
CA CYS A 19 -18.65 7.56 0.69
C CYS A 19 -18.29 6.71 -0.53
N ASP A 20 -17.39 7.25 -1.35
CA ASP A 20 -16.72 6.53 -2.42
C ASP A 20 -15.47 5.85 -1.86
N THR A 21 -15.52 4.52 -1.80
CA THR A 21 -14.44 3.68 -1.29
C THR A 21 -13.52 3.18 -2.41
N SER A 22 -13.82 3.47 -3.69
CA SER A 22 -13.11 2.92 -4.86
C SER A 22 -11.61 3.22 -4.91
N GLY A 23 -11.16 4.30 -4.26
CA GLY A 23 -9.74 4.63 -4.12
C GLY A 23 -8.94 3.53 -3.40
N LEU A 24 -9.56 2.79 -2.47
CA LEU A 24 -8.91 1.70 -1.74
C LEU A 24 -8.58 0.51 -2.65
N ILE A 25 -9.43 0.21 -3.65
CA ILE A 25 -9.14 -0.81 -4.67
C ILE A 25 -7.82 -0.52 -5.38
N LEU A 26 -7.57 0.75 -5.71
CA LEU A 26 -6.34 1.16 -6.38
C LEU A 26 -5.12 0.91 -5.48
N VAL A 27 -5.23 1.24 -4.19
CA VAL A 27 -4.19 0.96 -3.19
C VAL A 27 -3.95 -0.55 -3.06
N HIS A 28 -5.00 -1.36 -2.99
CA HIS A 28 -4.86 -2.81 -2.89
C HIS A 28 -4.24 -3.43 -4.14
N ARG A 29 -4.55 -2.91 -5.33
CA ARG A 29 -3.86 -3.32 -6.58
C ARG A 29 -2.37 -3.03 -6.53
N ILE A 30 -1.97 -1.89 -5.97
CA ILE A 30 -0.55 -1.58 -5.75
C ILE A 30 0.05 -2.65 -4.83
N PHE A 31 -0.55 -2.94 -3.68
CA PHE A 31 -0.01 -3.95 -2.77
C PHE A 31 0.10 -5.35 -3.38
N ARG A 32 -0.94 -5.80 -4.09
CA ARG A 32 -0.89 -7.08 -4.83
C ARG A 32 0.32 -7.11 -5.79
N TRP A 33 0.54 -6.04 -6.56
CA TRP A 33 1.67 -5.96 -7.48
C TRP A 33 3.02 -5.85 -6.78
N LEU A 34 3.15 -5.03 -5.73
CA LEU A 34 4.42 -4.87 -5.01
C LEU A 34 4.89 -6.19 -4.40
N TYR A 35 3.97 -6.94 -3.80
CA TYR A 35 4.28 -8.21 -3.13
C TYR A 35 4.34 -9.41 -4.09
N SER A 36 3.78 -9.32 -5.29
CA SER A 36 4.05 -10.32 -6.35
C SER A 36 5.43 -10.13 -6.98
N GLU A 37 5.89 -8.89 -7.14
CA GLU A 37 7.16 -8.58 -7.82
C GLU A 37 8.39 -8.63 -6.91
N LEU A 38 8.26 -8.26 -5.64
CA LEU A 38 9.37 -8.25 -4.70
C LEU A 38 10.15 -9.59 -4.60
N PRO A 39 9.51 -10.77 -4.47
CA PRO A 39 10.24 -12.03 -4.40
C PRO A 39 10.96 -12.36 -5.73
N VAL A 40 10.40 -11.96 -6.88
CA VAL A 40 11.06 -12.07 -8.18
C VAL A 40 12.32 -11.20 -8.23
N LEU A 41 12.20 -9.94 -7.83
CA LEU A 41 13.32 -8.99 -7.80
C LEU A 41 14.47 -9.45 -6.89
N ILE A 42 14.15 -10.09 -5.77
CA ILE A 42 15.13 -10.67 -4.84
C ILE A 42 15.87 -11.84 -5.50
N ARG A 43 15.15 -12.76 -6.15
CA ARG A 43 15.72 -13.94 -6.82
C ARG A 43 16.56 -13.59 -8.05
N GLU A 44 16.30 -12.45 -8.69
CA GLU A 44 17.07 -11.97 -9.83
C GLU A 44 18.43 -11.36 -9.45
N VAL A 45 18.67 -11.09 -8.15
CA VAL A 45 19.95 -10.57 -7.71
C VAL A 45 21.02 -11.64 -7.85
N ALA A 46 22.04 -11.37 -8.66
CA ALA A 46 23.16 -12.28 -8.83
C ALA A 46 23.92 -12.48 -7.50
N ARG A 47 24.42 -13.69 -7.27
CA ARG A 47 25.22 -14.04 -6.08
C ARG A 47 26.37 -13.04 -5.89
N GLY A 48 26.40 -12.37 -4.73
CA GLY A 48 27.43 -11.41 -4.38
C GLY A 48 27.27 -10.01 -4.98
N ASP A 49 26.20 -9.74 -5.75
CA ASP A 49 25.86 -8.41 -6.25
C ASP A 49 25.20 -7.56 -5.16
N VAL A 50 26.01 -7.13 -4.20
CA VAL A 50 25.59 -6.30 -3.06
C VAL A 50 25.00 -4.96 -3.53
N ALA A 51 25.53 -4.36 -4.59
CA ALA A 51 25.02 -3.10 -5.12
C ALA A 51 23.57 -3.26 -5.62
N ARG A 52 23.27 -4.37 -6.31
CA ARG A 52 21.90 -4.67 -6.72
C ARG A 52 21.02 -5.03 -5.53
N ALA A 53 21.51 -5.80 -4.57
CA ALA A 53 20.77 -6.13 -3.34
C ALA A 53 20.40 -4.87 -2.54
N GLU A 54 21.29 -3.88 -2.44
CA GLU A 54 21.02 -2.59 -1.80
C GLU A 54 19.86 -1.84 -2.48
N VAL A 55 19.84 -1.80 -3.82
CA VAL A 55 18.75 -1.18 -4.57
C VAL A 55 17.42 -1.85 -4.24
N VAL A 56 17.33 -3.18 -4.38
CA VAL A 56 16.09 -3.92 -4.08
C VAL A 56 15.70 -3.77 -2.61
N GLY A 57 16.66 -3.80 -1.69
CA GLY A 57 16.44 -3.64 -0.26
C GLY A 57 15.89 -2.27 0.13
N VAL A 58 16.25 -1.21 -0.59
CA VAL A 58 15.64 0.12 -0.40
C VAL A 58 14.13 0.09 -0.70
N TYR A 59 13.73 -0.54 -1.81
CA TYR A 59 12.31 -0.65 -2.17
C TYR A 59 11.56 -1.61 -1.25
N ALA A 60 12.17 -2.73 -0.87
CA ALA A 60 11.58 -3.68 0.10
C ALA A 60 11.23 -2.98 1.42
N LYS A 61 12.14 -2.18 1.99
CA LYS A 61 11.87 -1.38 3.21
C LYS A 61 10.71 -0.42 3.03
N LEU A 62 10.63 0.23 1.87
CA LEU A 62 9.52 1.13 1.57
C LEU A 62 8.19 0.37 1.46
N TYR A 63 8.18 -0.83 0.88
CA TYR A 63 6.97 -1.64 0.72
C TYR A 63 6.46 -2.16 2.07
N PHE A 64 7.37 -2.62 2.94
CA PHE A 64 7.02 -3.02 4.32
C PHE A 64 6.46 -1.84 5.11
N TYR A 65 7.12 -0.68 5.04
CA TYR A 65 6.61 0.54 5.69
C TYR A 65 5.23 0.95 5.18
N ALA A 66 5.03 0.92 3.86
CA ALA A 66 3.75 1.28 3.25
C ALA A 66 2.62 0.34 3.69
N LEU A 67 2.89 -0.97 3.78
CA LEU A 67 1.91 -1.95 4.24
C LEU A 67 1.55 -1.76 5.71
N HIS A 68 2.54 -1.52 6.59
CA HIS A 68 2.27 -1.16 7.99
C HIS A 68 1.42 0.09 8.09
N LEU A 69 1.74 1.15 7.33
CA LEU A 69 1.00 2.40 7.37
C LEU A 69 -0.46 2.25 6.91
N HIS A 70 -0.71 1.40 5.91
CA HIS A 70 -2.07 1.09 5.43
C HIS A 70 -2.90 0.45 6.54
N HIS A 71 -2.44 -0.68 7.09
CA HIS A 71 -3.15 -1.37 8.17
C HIS A 71 -3.27 -0.50 9.43
N GLU A 72 -2.22 0.24 9.82
CA GLU A 72 -2.27 1.16 10.96
C GLU A 72 -3.32 2.27 10.74
N THR A 73 -3.49 2.74 9.51
CA THR A 73 -4.50 3.77 9.20
C THR A 73 -5.91 3.22 9.38
N GLU A 74 -6.20 2.02 8.89
CA GLU A 74 -7.48 1.35 9.10
C GLU A 74 -7.73 1.03 10.57
N ASP A 75 -6.74 0.47 11.27
CA ASP A 75 -6.82 0.13 12.68
C ASP A 75 -7.18 1.33 13.56
N ASN A 76 -6.65 2.50 13.19
CA ASN A 76 -6.88 3.73 13.93
C ASN A 76 -8.18 4.45 13.57
N LEU A 77 -8.64 4.35 12.32
CA LEU A 77 -9.66 5.27 11.78
C LEU A 77 -10.91 4.58 11.24
N LEU A 78 -10.91 3.27 11.02
CA LEU A 78 -11.99 2.56 10.32
C LEU A 78 -12.82 1.68 11.27
N TRP A 79 -12.21 0.70 11.93
CA TRP A 79 -12.90 -0.41 12.58
C TRP A 79 -13.92 -0.02 13.65
N ASP A 80 -13.54 0.88 14.57
CA ASP A 80 -14.45 1.35 15.62
C ASP A 80 -15.69 2.03 15.03
N ARG A 81 -15.54 2.81 13.96
CA ARG A 81 -16.66 3.53 13.33
C ARG A 81 -17.64 2.58 12.68
N LEU A 82 -17.15 1.52 12.04
CA LEU A 82 -18.00 0.52 11.40
C LEU A 82 -18.80 -0.25 12.46
N THR A 83 -18.12 -0.74 13.50
CA THR A 83 -18.77 -1.53 14.56
C THR A 83 -19.75 -0.73 15.41
N GLU A 84 -19.50 0.56 15.64
CA GLU A 84 -20.43 1.46 16.36
C GLU A 84 -21.70 1.77 15.56
N ARG A 85 -21.63 1.75 14.21
CA ARG A 85 -22.72 2.20 13.32
C ARG A 85 -23.49 1.05 12.67
N ASP A 86 -22.85 -0.10 12.50
CA ASP A 86 -23.45 -1.32 12.01
C ASP A 86 -22.89 -2.54 12.75
N THR A 87 -23.58 -2.97 13.80
CA THR A 87 -23.16 -4.12 14.62
C THR A 87 -23.20 -5.44 13.86
N ALA A 88 -23.89 -5.52 12.71
CA ALA A 88 -23.86 -6.72 11.88
C ALA A 88 -22.48 -6.94 11.23
N CYS A 89 -21.67 -5.89 11.06
CA CYS A 89 -20.34 -6.00 10.48
C CYS A 89 -19.25 -6.43 11.47
N SER A 90 -19.54 -6.53 12.77
CA SER A 90 -18.52 -6.83 13.81
C SER A 90 -17.75 -8.13 13.55
N ILE A 91 -18.40 -9.17 13.02
CA ILE A 91 -17.72 -10.44 12.68
C ILE A 91 -16.68 -10.22 11.57
N HIS A 92 -17.00 -9.40 10.57
CA HIS A 92 -16.08 -9.07 9.47
C HIS A 92 -14.91 -8.20 9.97
N VAL A 93 -15.20 -7.24 10.85
CA VAL A 93 -14.15 -6.39 11.46
C VAL A 93 -13.21 -7.20 12.36
N ASP A 94 -13.73 -8.10 13.19
CA ASP A 94 -12.92 -8.99 14.01
C ASP A 94 -12.01 -9.88 13.15
N GLN A 95 -12.51 -10.33 11.99
CA GLN A 95 -11.72 -11.06 11.03
C GLN A 95 -10.60 -10.21 10.40
N MET A 96 -10.86 -8.95 10.04
CA MET A 96 -9.83 -8.03 9.53
C MET A 96 -8.74 -7.77 10.57
N LEU A 97 -9.12 -7.50 11.81
CA LEU A 97 -8.18 -7.30 12.92
C LEU A 97 -7.28 -8.53 13.15
N ALA A 98 -7.85 -9.73 13.06
CA ALA A 98 -7.08 -10.98 13.16
C ALA A 98 -6.10 -11.14 11.98
N GLN A 99 -6.50 -10.75 10.77
CA GLN A 99 -5.65 -10.80 9.57
C GLN A 99 -4.53 -9.74 9.63
N HIS A 100 -4.81 -8.52 10.08
CA HIS A 100 -3.80 -7.50 10.34
C HIS A 100 -2.75 -7.99 11.32
N ALA A 101 -3.17 -8.66 12.40
CA ALA A 101 -2.27 -9.25 13.38
C ALA A 101 -1.39 -10.37 12.77
N ASP A 102 -1.93 -11.22 11.90
CA ASP A 102 -1.13 -12.26 11.20
C ASP A 102 -0.12 -11.65 10.24
N VAL A 103 -0.54 -10.66 9.43
CA VAL A 103 0.37 -9.92 8.54
C VAL A 103 1.49 -9.24 9.33
N ALA A 104 1.17 -8.56 10.43
CA ALA A 104 2.16 -7.92 11.29
C ALA A 104 3.14 -8.93 11.90
N ALA A 105 2.67 -10.11 12.31
CA ALA A 105 3.53 -11.18 12.82
C ALA A 105 4.51 -11.70 11.76
N ARG A 106 4.06 -11.83 10.50
CA ARG A 106 4.90 -12.24 9.36
C ARG A 106 5.92 -11.19 8.99
N LEU A 107 5.52 -9.93 8.90
CA LEU A 107 6.45 -8.81 8.64
C LEU A 107 7.54 -8.73 9.71
N LYS A 108 7.18 -8.94 10.99
CA LYS A 108 8.15 -9.03 12.09
C LYS A 108 9.19 -10.14 11.92
N HIS A 109 8.84 -11.22 11.22
CA HIS A 109 9.78 -12.30 10.87
C HIS A 109 10.60 -11.99 9.60
N ILE A 110 9.98 -11.36 8.60
CA ILE A 110 10.56 -11.08 7.28
C ILE A 110 11.57 -9.92 7.35
N GLU A 111 11.20 -8.80 7.96
CA GLU A 111 12.01 -7.56 7.92
C GLU A 111 13.46 -7.73 8.41
N PRO A 112 13.74 -8.46 9.51
CA PRO A 112 15.11 -8.65 9.99
C PRO A 112 16.02 -9.41 9.00
N GLN A 113 15.45 -10.20 8.08
CA GLN A 113 16.21 -10.98 7.10
C GLN A 113 16.82 -10.09 6.01
N LEU A 114 16.27 -8.89 5.82
CA LEU A 114 16.67 -8.00 4.75
C LEU A 114 18.12 -7.51 4.92
N ALA A 115 18.54 -7.15 6.14
CA ALA A 115 19.88 -6.59 6.35
C ALA A 115 21.01 -7.60 6.08
N PRO A 116 20.96 -8.85 6.59
CA PRO A 116 21.94 -9.89 6.24
C PRO A 116 22.00 -10.19 4.74
N TRP A 117 20.83 -10.27 4.08
CA TRP A 117 20.78 -10.49 2.64
C TRP A 117 21.39 -9.33 1.86
N VAL A 118 21.00 -8.08 2.14
CA VAL A 118 21.56 -6.89 1.48
C VAL A 118 23.07 -6.83 1.63
N ALA A 119 23.61 -7.13 2.82
CA ALA A 119 25.04 -7.05 3.09
C ALA A 119 25.89 -8.08 2.32
N THR A 120 25.28 -9.15 1.81
CA THR A 120 26.02 -10.30 1.24
C THR A 120 25.60 -10.65 -0.18
N ALA A 121 24.37 -10.31 -0.57
CA ALA A 121 23.68 -10.87 -1.74
C ALA A 121 23.83 -12.40 -1.79
N ASP A 122 23.75 -13.06 -0.63
CA ASP A 122 23.81 -14.51 -0.55
C ASP A 122 22.51 -15.11 -1.10
N GLU A 123 22.67 -16.09 -1.99
CA GLU A 123 21.58 -16.74 -2.71
C GLU A 123 20.63 -17.49 -1.76
N LYS A 124 21.12 -18.11 -0.70
CA LYS A 124 20.26 -18.84 0.26
C LYS A 124 19.48 -17.89 1.15
N LEU A 125 20.11 -16.79 1.58
CA LEU A 125 19.42 -15.73 2.31
C LEU A 125 18.34 -15.07 1.43
N GLY A 126 18.65 -14.85 0.15
CA GLY A 126 17.71 -14.30 -0.82
C GLY A 126 16.52 -15.23 -1.05
N GLU A 127 16.76 -16.52 -1.25
CA GLU A 127 15.67 -17.49 -1.45
C GLU A 127 14.79 -17.62 -0.20
N ALA A 128 15.38 -17.68 1.00
CA ALA A 128 14.61 -17.71 2.25
C ALA A 128 13.71 -16.47 2.40
N LEU A 129 14.26 -15.28 2.16
CA LEU A 129 13.51 -14.03 2.20
C LEU A 129 12.39 -14.01 1.14
N ALA A 130 12.67 -14.47 -0.09
CA ALA A 130 11.68 -14.50 -1.17
C ALA A 130 10.53 -15.47 -0.86
N VAL A 131 10.81 -16.65 -0.30
CA VAL A 131 9.79 -17.63 0.12
C VAL A 131 8.86 -17.05 1.18
N ASP A 132 9.39 -16.36 2.20
CA ASP A 132 8.53 -15.78 3.23
C ASP A 132 7.68 -14.61 2.69
N ILE A 133 8.18 -13.88 1.69
CA ILE A 133 7.42 -12.84 0.99
C ILE A 133 6.33 -13.46 0.09
N ASP A 134 6.61 -14.56 -0.60
CA ASP A 134 5.59 -15.32 -1.37
C ASP A 134 4.46 -15.80 -0.43
N ASP A 135 4.83 -16.28 0.77
CA ASP A 135 3.87 -16.69 1.79
C ASP A 135 3.02 -15.52 2.31
N LEU A 136 3.64 -14.37 2.55
CA LEU A 136 2.95 -13.14 2.90
C LEU A 136 2.00 -12.69 1.78
N TYR A 137 2.46 -12.71 0.53
CA TYR A 137 1.66 -12.32 -0.63
C TYR A 137 0.36 -13.13 -0.74
N ARG A 138 0.43 -14.47 -0.58
CA ARG A 138 -0.77 -15.33 -0.63
C ARG A 138 -1.83 -14.95 0.40
N ILE A 139 -1.41 -14.56 1.60
CA ILE A 139 -2.31 -14.15 2.67
C ILE A 139 -2.84 -12.74 2.42
N LEU A 140 -1.97 -11.86 1.92
CA LEU A 140 -2.34 -10.49 1.57
C LEU A 140 -3.41 -10.48 0.48
N VAL A 141 -3.30 -11.31 -0.57
CA VAL A 141 -4.33 -11.42 -1.62
C VAL A 141 -5.70 -11.78 -1.03
N ALA A 142 -5.74 -12.78 -0.14
CA ALA A 142 -6.98 -13.21 0.50
C ALA A 142 -7.55 -12.14 1.44
N HIS A 143 -6.69 -11.48 2.21
CA HIS A 143 -7.07 -10.40 3.12
C HIS A 143 -7.66 -9.20 2.36
N LEU A 144 -6.93 -8.67 1.37
CA LEU A 144 -7.36 -7.52 0.58
C LEU A 144 -8.68 -7.81 -0.16
N GLY A 145 -8.84 -9.00 -0.74
CA GLY A 145 -10.10 -9.37 -1.40
C GLY A 145 -11.29 -9.44 -0.43
N GLN A 146 -11.08 -9.94 0.79
CA GLN A 146 -12.14 -9.98 1.80
C GLN A 146 -12.50 -8.58 2.30
N GLU A 147 -11.52 -7.70 2.47
CA GLU A 147 -11.80 -6.31 2.83
C GLU A 147 -12.62 -5.61 1.74
N GLU A 148 -12.26 -5.81 0.47
CA GLU A 148 -12.98 -5.28 -0.69
C GLU A 148 -14.44 -5.76 -0.73
N ASP A 149 -14.67 -7.04 -0.49
CA ASP A 149 -16.00 -7.65 -0.55
C ASP A 149 -16.88 -7.36 0.68
N GLN A 150 -16.27 -7.31 1.88
CA GLN A 150 -17.02 -7.36 3.15
C GLN A 150 -17.01 -6.05 3.92
N ILE A 151 -15.94 -5.26 3.81
CA ILE A 151 -15.77 -4.02 4.57
C ILE A 151 -16.16 -2.81 3.74
N MET A 152 -15.65 -2.72 2.51
CA MET A 152 -15.84 -1.52 1.69
C MET A 152 -17.33 -1.18 1.44
N PRO A 153 -18.25 -2.14 1.21
CA PRO A 153 -19.67 -1.83 1.08
C PRO A 153 -20.29 -1.30 2.37
N VAL A 154 -19.86 -1.81 3.53
CA VAL A 154 -20.31 -1.33 4.84
C VAL A 154 -19.82 0.10 5.07
N ALA A 155 -18.51 0.35 4.86
CA ALA A 155 -17.93 1.68 4.96
C ALA A 155 -18.65 2.68 4.05
N ALA A 156 -18.89 2.30 2.78
CA ALA A 156 -19.65 3.11 1.83
C ALA A 156 -21.08 3.43 2.31
N ALA A 157 -21.70 2.53 3.07
CA ALA A 157 -23.06 2.71 3.59
C ALA A 157 -23.13 3.54 4.88
N VAL A 158 -22.11 3.48 5.75
CA VAL A 158 -22.20 4.05 7.13
C VAL A 158 -21.25 5.22 7.39
N MET A 159 -20.30 5.49 6.50
CA MET A 159 -19.38 6.61 6.61
C MET A 159 -19.76 7.75 5.67
N SER A 160 -19.39 8.97 6.07
CA SER A 160 -19.40 10.12 5.17
C SER A 160 -18.12 10.18 4.34
N GLN A 161 -18.17 10.82 3.17
CA GLN A 161 -16.95 11.11 2.40
C GLN A 161 -15.89 11.87 3.21
N ARG A 162 -16.33 12.75 4.12
CA ARG A 162 -15.42 13.53 4.97
C ARG A 162 -14.58 12.62 5.85
N GLU A 163 -15.20 11.65 6.51
CA GLU A 163 -14.51 10.67 7.37
C GLU A 163 -13.64 9.72 6.55
N TRP A 164 -14.11 9.30 5.38
CA TRP A 164 -13.32 8.47 4.48
C TRP A 164 -12.02 9.17 4.03
N ASN A 165 -12.11 10.47 3.71
CA ASN A 165 -10.95 11.29 3.34
C ASN A 165 -9.94 11.48 4.48
N GLU A 166 -10.31 11.17 5.74
CA GLU A 166 -9.37 11.20 6.86
C GLU A 166 -8.31 10.09 6.74
N LEU A 167 -8.65 8.93 6.16
CA LEU A 167 -7.70 7.83 5.90
C LEU A 167 -6.60 8.28 4.92
N GLU A 168 -7.01 8.87 3.79
CA GLU A 168 -6.07 9.42 2.80
C GLU A 168 -5.22 10.54 3.40
N THR A 169 -5.86 11.43 4.19
CA THR A 169 -5.18 12.56 4.82
C THR A 169 -4.12 12.08 5.81
N HIS A 170 -4.45 11.09 6.65
CA HIS A 170 -3.51 10.47 7.58
C HIS A 170 -2.33 9.86 6.84
N THR A 171 -2.61 8.99 5.86
CA THR A 171 -1.58 8.32 5.04
C THR A 171 -0.62 9.32 4.39
N ARG A 172 -1.16 10.35 3.73
CA ARG A 172 -0.35 11.37 3.05
C ARG A 172 0.46 12.23 4.02
N ALA A 173 -0.13 12.60 5.17
CA ALA A 173 0.56 13.38 6.18
C ALA A 173 1.73 12.58 6.77
N THR A 174 1.52 11.31 7.11
CA THR A 174 2.53 10.42 7.65
C THR A 174 3.64 10.15 6.63
N LEU A 175 3.32 9.80 5.38
CA LEU A 175 4.34 9.66 4.32
C LEU A 175 5.14 10.94 4.11
N THR A 176 4.50 12.11 4.18
CA THR A 176 5.18 13.40 4.04
C THR A 176 6.13 13.67 5.21
N ALA A 177 5.72 13.32 6.43
CA ALA A 177 6.55 13.48 7.63
C ALA A 177 7.80 12.59 7.58
N HIS A 178 7.63 11.34 7.13
CA HIS A 178 8.70 10.34 7.05
C HIS A 178 9.46 10.35 5.73
N ARG A 179 9.17 11.27 4.79
CA ARG A 179 9.78 11.30 3.45
C ARG A 179 11.30 11.34 3.42
N LYS A 180 11.94 11.83 4.49
CA LYS A 180 13.40 11.93 4.61
C LYS A 180 14.06 10.63 5.03
N GLU A 181 13.29 9.67 5.54
CA GLU A 181 13.77 8.35 5.94
C GLU A 181 13.96 7.43 4.73
N PHE A 182 13.35 7.79 3.59
CA PHE A 182 13.48 7.07 2.34
C PHE A 182 14.44 7.78 1.38
N PRO A 183 15.35 7.06 0.72
CA PRO A 183 16.32 7.65 -0.22
C PRO A 183 15.69 8.03 -1.57
N ARG A 184 14.41 7.69 -1.79
CA ARG A 184 13.66 7.94 -3.02
C ARG A 184 12.50 8.90 -2.75
N ASP A 185 12.07 9.59 -3.80
CA ASP A 185 10.95 10.53 -3.71
C ASP A 185 9.64 9.74 -3.54
N VAL A 186 9.30 9.48 -2.27
CA VAL A 186 8.15 8.65 -1.89
C VAL A 186 6.82 9.23 -2.40
N LEU A 187 6.70 10.55 -2.51
CA LEU A 187 5.48 11.18 -3.04
C LEU A 187 5.35 10.97 -4.55
N SER A 188 6.48 11.02 -5.27
CA SER A 188 6.51 10.68 -6.69
C SER A 188 6.20 9.20 -6.92
N LEU A 189 6.73 8.31 -6.08
CA LEU A 189 6.42 6.88 -6.12
C LEU A 189 4.94 6.60 -5.83
N GLN A 190 4.39 7.17 -4.75
CA GLN A 190 2.99 7.02 -4.36
C GLN A 190 2.06 7.43 -5.50
N LEU A 191 2.25 8.63 -6.06
CA LEU A 191 1.39 9.10 -7.15
C LEU A 191 1.62 8.27 -8.43
N GLY A 192 2.85 7.92 -8.76
CA GLY A 192 3.15 7.09 -9.92
C GLY A 192 2.49 5.71 -9.85
N PHE A 193 2.56 5.03 -8.71
CA PHE A 193 1.88 3.76 -8.48
C PHE A 193 0.36 3.89 -8.49
N LEU A 194 -0.20 4.94 -7.88
CA LEU A 194 -1.63 5.21 -7.92
C LEU A 194 -2.13 5.34 -9.36
N LEU A 195 -1.43 6.10 -10.20
CA LEU A 195 -1.77 6.23 -11.60
C LEU A 195 -1.60 4.92 -12.37
N ALA A 196 -0.54 4.17 -12.08
CA ALA A 196 -0.28 2.86 -12.69
C ALA A 196 -1.36 1.83 -12.32
N SER A 197 -1.97 1.95 -11.14
CA SER A 197 -3.08 1.10 -10.65
C SER A 197 -4.46 1.47 -11.18
N VAL A 198 -4.56 2.45 -12.09
CA VAL A 198 -5.77 2.68 -12.88
C VAL A 198 -5.65 1.99 -14.24
N PRO A 199 -6.67 1.23 -14.69
CA PRO A 199 -6.69 0.60 -16.01
C PRO A 199 -6.36 1.60 -17.12
N GLU A 200 -5.55 1.18 -18.10
CA GLU A 200 -5.00 2.11 -19.09
C GLU A 200 -6.09 2.85 -19.90
N ASN A 201 -7.19 2.16 -20.20
CA ASN A 201 -8.34 2.72 -20.92
C ASN A 201 -9.13 3.76 -20.10
N GLU A 202 -9.00 3.77 -18.77
CA GLU A 202 -9.74 4.65 -17.85
C GLU A 202 -8.86 5.74 -17.23
N ARG A 203 -7.53 5.55 -17.26
CA ARG A 203 -6.55 6.38 -16.55
C ARG A 203 -6.69 7.87 -16.84
N ASP A 204 -6.84 8.25 -18.10
CA ASP A 204 -6.93 9.65 -18.48
C ASP A 204 -8.18 10.34 -17.94
N GLU A 205 -9.32 9.64 -17.93
CA GLU A 205 -10.56 10.14 -17.36
C GLU A 205 -10.49 10.21 -15.84
N TRP A 206 -10.01 9.15 -15.21
CA TRP A 206 -9.82 9.08 -13.77
C TRP A 206 -8.89 10.20 -13.27
N VAL A 207 -7.79 10.47 -13.97
CA VAL A 207 -6.86 11.55 -13.63
C VAL A 207 -7.52 12.92 -13.72
N ARG A 208 -8.33 13.17 -14.74
CA ARG A 208 -9.06 14.44 -14.87
C ARG A 208 -10.08 14.64 -13.74
N ALA A 209 -10.73 13.56 -13.30
CA ALA A 209 -11.76 13.59 -12.27
C ALA A 209 -11.16 13.71 -10.85
N ASN A 210 -10.09 12.97 -10.56
CA ASN A 210 -9.62 12.76 -9.18
C ASN A 210 -8.34 13.51 -8.83
N VAL A 211 -7.54 13.96 -9.82
CA VAL A 211 -6.26 14.63 -9.55
C VAL A 211 -6.38 16.14 -9.80
N PRO A 212 -6.19 16.99 -8.76
CA PRO A 212 -6.24 18.44 -8.92
C PRO A 212 -5.26 18.95 -9.98
N LEU A 213 -5.66 19.98 -10.75
CA LEU A 213 -4.83 20.53 -11.82
C LEU A 213 -3.40 20.89 -11.39
N PRO A 214 -3.16 21.52 -10.22
CA PRO A 214 -1.80 21.81 -9.77
C PRO A 214 -0.95 20.55 -9.58
N VAL A 215 -1.55 19.47 -9.07
CA VAL A 215 -0.88 18.17 -8.88
C VAL A 215 -0.60 17.50 -10.22
N ARG A 216 -1.54 17.56 -11.18
CA ARG A 216 -1.32 17.06 -12.56
C ARG A 216 -0.14 17.75 -13.24
N VAL A 217 -0.07 19.08 -13.15
CA VAL A 217 1.04 19.87 -13.71
C VAL A 217 2.36 19.51 -13.04
N LEU A 218 2.38 19.44 -11.70
CA LEU A 218 3.57 19.04 -10.95
C LEU A 218 4.04 17.62 -11.32
N TYR A 219 3.08 16.71 -11.51
CA TYR A 219 3.36 15.34 -11.91
C TYR A 219 4.04 15.28 -13.28
N LEU A 220 3.46 15.95 -14.28
CA LEU A 220 4.00 15.96 -15.64
C LEU A 220 5.38 16.63 -15.73
N LEU A 221 5.61 17.70 -14.95
CA LEU A 221 6.86 18.45 -15.02
C LEU A 221 8.01 17.78 -14.25
N LEU A 222 7.73 17.15 -13.10
CA LEU A 222 8.75 16.67 -12.18
C LEU A 222 8.56 15.23 -11.71
N MET A 223 7.37 14.89 -11.17
CA MET A 223 7.20 13.62 -10.43
C MET A 223 7.22 12.40 -11.35
N LYS A 224 6.67 12.50 -12.56
CA LYS A 224 6.66 11.40 -13.56
C LYS A 224 8.07 10.92 -13.85
N ARG A 225 9.02 11.83 -14.11
CA ARG A 225 10.42 11.48 -14.38
C ARG A 225 11.11 10.82 -13.17
N ARG A 226 10.73 11.21 -11.94
CA ARG A 226 11.28 10.62 -10.71
C ARG A 226 10.72 9.21 -10.48
N TYR A 227 9.43 9.02 -10.73
CA TYR A 227 8.80 7.71 -10.73
C TYR A 227 9.43 6.79 -11.78
N GLU A 228 9.53 7.23 -13.04
CA GLU A 228 10.12 6.46 -14.14
C GLU A 228 11.56 6.05 -13.84
N ARG A 229 12.39 6.96 -13.32
CA ARG A 229 13.76 6.64 -12.90
C ARG A 229 13.79 5.56 -11.81
N SER A 230 12.85 5.60 -10.88
CA SER A 230 12.76 4.59 -9.82
C SER A 230 12.36 3.23 -10.39
N MET A 231 11.49 3.21 -11.39
CA MET A 231 11.10 1.98 -12.10
C MET A 231 12.24 1.44 -12.97
N GLU A 232 12.99 2.29 -13.67
CA GLU A 232 14.19 1.90 -14.42
C GLU A 232 15.28 1.33 -13.52
N GLU A 233 15.45 1.91 -12.32
CA GLU A 233 16.36 1.40 -11.31
C GLU A 233 15.91 0.03 -10.78
N LEU A 234 14.60 -0.17 -10.58
CA LEU A 234 14.07 -1.42 -10.08
C LEU A 234 14.03 -2.52 -11.14
N TYR A 235 13.81 -2.20 -12.41
CA TYR A 235 13.72 -3.14 -13.53
C TYR A 235 14.75 -2.82 -14.62
N PRO A 236 16.06 -2.95 -14.33
CA PRO A 236 17.08 -2.62 -15.31
C PRO A 236 17.00 -3.57 -16.50
N ASN A 237 17.09 -3.02 -17.71
CA ASN A 237 17.14 -3.77 -18.97
C ASN A 237 15.88 -4.58 -19.34
N ARG A 238 14.74 -4.31 -18.69
CA ARG A 238 13.45 -4.88 -19.08
C ARG A 238 12.29 -3.90 -18.86
N PRO A 239 11.15 -4.10 -19.54
CA PRO A 239 9.94 -3.35 -19.23
C PRO A 239 9.49 -3.60 -17.78
N VAL A 240 8.88 -2.59 -17.17
CA VAL A 240 8.19 -2.72 -15.89
C VAL A 240 7.01 -3.68 -16.06
N PRO A 241 6.87 -4.72 -15.23
CA PRO A 241 5.72 -5.61 -15.26
C PRO A 241 4.41 -4.84 -15.10
N ALA A 242 3.43 -5.15 -15.92
CA ALA A 242 2.11 -4.51 -15.83
C ALA A 242 1.44 -4.90 -14.51
N MET A 243 0.66 -3.99 -13.93
CA MET A 243 -0.25 -4.35 -12.85
C MET A 243 -1.36 -5.22 -13.43
N ASN A 244 -1.39 -6.51 -13.08
CA ASN A 244 -2.43 -7.41 -13.54
C ASN A 244 -3.77 -7.00 -12.92
N TRP A 245 -4.79 -6.87 -13.78
CA TRP A 245 -6.12 -6.34 -13.42
C TRP A 245 -7.13 -7.42 -13.04
N ALA A 246 -6.75 -8.68 -13.17
CA ALA A 246 -7.59 -9.83 -12.96
C ALA A 246 -7.10 -10.58 -11.72
N GLU A 247 -7.71 -10.27 -10.58
CA GLU A 247 -7.90 -11.14 -9.42
C GLU A 247 -8.99 -10.52 -8.54
#